data_AF-A0A9N7R2X3-F1
#
_entry.id   AF-A0A9N7R2X3-F1
#
_cell.length_a   1.000
_cell.length_b   1.000
_cell.length_c   1.000
_cell.angle_alpha   90.00
_cell.angle_beta   90.00
_cell.angle_gamma   90.00
#
_symmetry.space_group_name_H-M   'P 1'
#
loop_
_entity.id
_entity.type
_entity.pdbx_description
1 polymer ?
#
loop_
_entity_poly.entity_id
_entity_poly.type
_entity_poly.pdbx_seq_one_letter_code
_entity_poly.pdbx_strand_id
1 'polypeptide(L)'
;MCDSRVTGFRFVVQAEQTLLKLQATDFVDMAGQLIKEWTAIHQFPAATQEKLVDLLAKLKNENVNTLTILVMGKGGVGKSSTINSIIGERVVTVSAFQSETPRPVMVSRSRSDFTLNIIDTPGLVEGGYVSDQVLETIKSSLGRFLLNKTIDVLLYVDRLDAYRVDNMDMQIVKAITDSFGKEIWHKAVVVLTHAQLVPPDTLSYEEFFSKRSDSLLKCIRLGARISRTELQNVALPVALVENSGRCKKNDNDEKILPTGTPWIPNLVQTITDAVLNGKRGILVDKKLIEGPNVDDRGKKFIPFILAAQYFLVIKNIQKWIKADIAREAELK
;
A
#
# COMPACT_ATOMS: atom_id res chain seq x y z
N MET A 1 7.16 48.65 -34.62
CA MET A 1 8.24 47.69 -34.27
C MET A 1 8.40 47.64 -32.76
N CYS A 2 7.57 46.88 -32.06
CA CYS A 2 7.73 46.65 -30.61
C CYS A 2 6.78 45.51 -30.20
N ASP A 3 7.06 44.25 -30.57
CA ASP A 3 6.39 43.11 -29.91
C ASP A 3 7.04 41.73 -30.13
N SER A 4 8.37 41.65 -30.08
CA SER A 4 9.07 40.35 -30.17
C SER A 4 10.10 40.11 -29.07
N ARG A 5 10.45 41.15 -28.29
CA ARG A 5 11.38 41.01 -27.15
C ARG A 5 10.70 40.69 -25.83
N VAL A 6 9.43 41.06 -25.66
CA VAL A 6 8.68 40.88 -24.40
C VAL A 6 8.19 39.44 -24.24
N THR A 7 7.79 38.79 -25.34
CA THR A 7 7.38 37.38 -25.36
C THR A 7 8.56 36.44 -25.09
N GLY A 8 9.72 36.67 -25.70
CA GLY A 8 10.93 35.87 -25.46
C GLY A 8 11.40 35.90 -23.99
N PHE A 9 11.37 37.08 -23.36
CA PHE A 9 11.76 37.23 -21.94
C PHE A 9 10.80 36.49 -20.99
N ARG A 10 9.49 36.51 -21.29
CA ARG A 10 8.47 35.83 -20.47
C ARG A 10 8.59 34.30 -20.56
N PHE A 11 8.93 33.77 -21.73
CA PHE A 11 9.19 32.34 -21.91
C PHE A 11 10.47 31.87 -21.23
N VAL A 12 11.55 32.65 -21.27
CA VAL A 12 12.81 32.29 -20.59
C VAL A 12 12.66 32.31 -19.08
N VAL A 13 12.00 33.33 -18.51
CA VAL A 13 11.73 33.39 -17.05
C VAL A 13 10.81 32.26 -16.60
N GLN A 14 9.82 31.87 -17.43
CA GLN A 14 8.91 30.78 -17.11
C GLN A 14 9.59 29.41 -17.25
N ALA A 15 10.51 29.24 -18.21
CA ALA A 15 11.34 28.04 -18.35
C ALA A 15 12.34 27.92 -17.19
N GLU A 16 13.03 28.99 -16.80
CA GLU A 16 13.93 29.02 -15.62
C GLU A 16 13.17 28.76 -14.32
N GLN A 17 11.98 29.34 -14.12
CA GLN A 17 11.14 29.05 -12.95
C GLN A 17 10.62 27.61 -12.95
N THR A 18 10.38 27.02 -14.12
CA THR A 18 9.99 25.60 -14.25
C THR A 18 11.18 24.69 -14.01
N LEU A 19 12.38 25.07 -14.46
CA LEU A 19 13.63 24.36 -14.20
C LEU A 19 14.04 24.45 -12.73
N LEU A 20 13.88 25.61 -12.09
CA LEU A 20 14.07 25.81 -10.64
C LEU A 20 13.03 25.04 -9.83
N LYS A 21 11.79 24.90 -10.32
CA LYS A 21 10.77 24.04 -9.70
C LYS A 21 11.10 22.55 -9.89
N LEU A 22 11.58 22.13 -11.06
CA LEU A 22 12.04 20.77 -11.35
C LEU A 22 13.26 20.40 -10.50
N GLN A 23 14.25 21.30 -10.43
CA GLN A 23 15.41 21.15 -9.55
C GLN A 23 14.97 21.16 -8.07
N ALA A 24 14.09 22.06 -7.64
CA ALA A 24 13.58 22.05 -6.27
C ALA A 24 12.75 20.79 -5.94
N THR A 25 12.02 20.21 -6.90
CA THR A 25 11.32 18.93 -6.69
C THR A 25 12.28 17.75 -6.63
N ASP A 26 13.36 17.76 -7.41
CA ASP A 26 14.40 16.73 -7.36
C ASP A 26 15.24 16.84 -6.08
N PHE A 27 15.43 18.04 -5.53
CA PHE A 27 16.11 18.27 -4.24
C PHE A 27 15.23 17.93 -3.03
N VAL A 28 13.90 18.00 -3.13
CA VAL A 28 12.98 17.60 -2.04
C VAL A 28 12.81 16.07 -1.98
N ASP A 29 12.95 15.35 -3.10
CA ASP A 29 13.00 13.87 -3.12
C ASP A 29 14.36 13.30 -2.64
N MET A 30 15.40 14.15 -2.55
CA MET A 30 16.73 13.84 -2.02
C MET A 30 16.91 14.21 -0.53
N ALA A 31 15.86 14.69 0.14
CA ALA A 31 15.83 14.74 1.59
C ALA A 31 15.63 13.31 2.12
N GLY A 32 16.69 12.49 2.07
CA GLY A 32 16.73 11.24 2.80
C GLY A 32 16.30 11.53 4.23
N GLN A 33 15.14 11.03 4.63
CA GLN A 33 14.68 11.19 6.00
C GLN A 33 15.79 10.67 6.89
N LEU A 34 16.31 11.56 7.72
CA LEU A 34 17.46 11.29 8.56
C LEU A 34 17.16 10.02 9.38
N ILE A 35 17.94 8.96 9.18
CA ILE A 35 17.81 7.75 9.98
C ILE A 35 18.21 8.15 11.40
N LYS A 36 17.24 8.14 12.31
CA LYS A 36 17.45 8.48 13.71
C LYS A 36 17.73 7.23 14.51
N GLU A 37 18.57 7.32 15.53
CA GLU A 37 18.70 6.24 16.49
C GLU A 37 17.35 5.98 17.20
N TRP A 38 17.05 4.71 17.45
CA TRP A 38 15.81 4.29 18.09
C TRP A 38 15.87 4.44 19.61
N THR A 39 16.01 5.67 20.10
CA THR A 39 16.09 5.97 21.54
C THR A 39 14.79 5.68 22.29
N ALA A 40 13.65 5.83 21.63
CA ALA A 40 12.33 5.62 22.22
C ALA A 40 12.05 4.17 22.66
N ILE A 41 12.85 3.20 22.21
CA ILE A 41 12.76 1.82 22.68
C ILE A 41 12.95 1.71 24.20
N HIS A 42 13.69 2.64 24.81
CA HIS A 42 13.87 2.71 26.26
C HIS A 42 12.61 3.13 27.03
N GLN A 43 11.57 3.63 26.33
CA GLN A 43 10.28 3.97 26.92
C GLN A 43 9.38 2.75 27.11
N PHE A 44 9.68 1.62 26.46
CA PHE A 44 8.94 0.38 26.68
C PHE A 44 9.30 -0.24 28.04
N PRO A 45 8.42 -1.06 28.64
CA PRO A 45 8.78 -1.83 29.81
C PRO A 45 9.91 -2.83 29.53
N ALA A 46 10.72 -3.16 30.54
CA ALA A 46 11.92 -3.99 30.37
C ALA A 46 11.65 -5.33 29.66
N ALA A 47 10.57 -6.03 30.05
CA ALA A 47 10.16 -7.29 29.43
C ALA A 47 9.81 -7.16 27.93
N THR A 48 9.23 -6.02 27.54
CA THR A 48 8.97 -5.72 26.11
C THR A 48 10.28 -5.34 25.41
N GLN A 49 11.15 -4.55 26.04
CA GLN A 49 12.45 -4.18 25.45
C GLN A 49 13.29 -5.40 25.09
N GLU A 50 13.42 -6.36 26.02
CA GLU A 50 14.17 -7.60 25.83
C GLU A 50 13.64 -8.37 24.62
N LYS A 51 12.32 -8.64 24.58
CA LYS A 51 11.68 -9.32 23.44
C LYS A 51 11.89 -8.60 22.11
N LEU A 52 11.81 -7.27 22.10
CA LEU A 52 12.05 -6.50 20.87
C LEU A 52 13.51 -6.64 20.41
N VAL A 53 14.47 -6.55 21.32
CA VAL A 53 15.90 -6.74 20.98
C VAL A 53 16.16 -8.14 20.44
N ASP A 54 15.59 -9.17 21.06
CA ASP A 54 15.72 -10.56 20.60
C ASP A 54 15.12 -10.76 19.20
N LEU A 55 13.98 -10.14 18.91
CA LEU A 55 13.34 -10.18 17.59
C LEU A 55 14.19 -9.49 16.52
N LEU A 56 14.80 -8.35 16.84
CA LEU A 56 15.73 -7.67 15.94
C LEU A 56 16.98 -8.52 15.69
N ALA A 57 17.51 -9.17 16.74
CA ALA A 57 18.64 -10.09 16.62
C ALA A 57 18.29 -11.30 15.74
N LYS A 58 17.09 -11.88 15.89
CA LYS A 58 16.59 -12.98 15.05
C LYS A 58 16.59 -12.58 13.57
N LEU A 59 16.11 -11.38 13.23
CA LEU A 59 16.14 -10.86 11.86
C LEU A 59 17.57 -10.70 11.34
N LYS A 60 18.47 -10.12 12.14
CA LYS A 60 19.88 -9.96 11.76
C LYS A 60 20.58 -11.29 11.51
N ASN A 61 20.31 -12.30 12.33
CA ASN A 61 20.89 -13.65 12.17
C ASN A 61 20.47 -14.30 10.84
N GLU A 62 19.28 -13.95 10.33
CA GLU A 62 18.77 -14.35 9.01
C GLU A 62 19.19 -13.39 7.89
N ASN A 63 20.21 -12.55 8.12
CA ASN A 63 20.74 -11.54 7.20
C ASN A 63 19.75 -10.43 6.80
N VAL A 64 18.74 -10.16 7.64
CA VAL A 64 17.80 -9.04 7.47
C VAL A 64 18.27 -7.87 8.33
N ASN A 65 19.05 -6.96 7.74
CA ASN A 65 19.56 -5.75 8.42
C ASN A 65 18.64 -4.53 8.25
N THR A 66 17.71 -4.58 7.31
CA THR A 66 16.74 -3.51 7.07
C THR A 66 15.37 -4.13 6.88
N LEU A 67 14.38 -3.58 7.58
CA LEU A 67 12.99 -4.01 7.51
C LEU A 67 12.12 -2.84 7.10
N THR A 68 11.40 -2.99 6.00
CA THR A 68 10.46 -1.98 5.49
C THR A 68 9.03 -2.47 5.59
N ILE A 69 8.27 -1.82 6.46
CA ILE A 69 6.87 -2.11 6.74
C ILE A 69 6.00 -1.07 6.03
N LEU A 70 5.09 -1.54 5.17
CA LEU A 70 4.07 -0.69 4.56
C LEU A 70 2.77 -0.82 5.35
N VAL A 71 2.18 0.29 5.79
CA VAL A 71 0.92 0.28 6.56
C VAL A 71 -0.22 0.82 5.71
N MET A 72 -1.24 0.00 5.45
CA MET A 72 -2.40 0.38 4.61
C MET A 72 -3.72 -0.01 5.26
N GLY A 73 -4.80 0.66 4.86
CA GLY A 73 -6.15 0.39 5.37
C GLY A 73 -7.11 1.54 5.09
N LYS A 74 -8.33 1.43 5.65
CA LYS A 74 -9.32 2.52 5.61
C LYS A 74 -8.82 3.75 6.37
N GLY A 75 -9.48 4.89 6.13
CA GLY A 75 -9.32 6.07 6.96
C GLY A 75 -9.80 5.82 8.40
N GLY A 76 -9.10 6.37 9.41
CA GLY A 76 -9.55 6.37 10.80
C GLY A 76 -9.47 5.03 11.55
N VAL A 77 -8.83 4.00 10.96
CA VAL A 77 -8.67 2.68 11.61
C VAL A 77 -7.49 2.61 12.59
N GLY A 78 -6.69 3.68 12.70
CA GLY A 78 -5.57 3.76 13.64
C GLY A 78 -4.21 3.39 13.07
N LYS A 79 -3.97 3.54 11.76
CA LYS A 79 -2.67 3.30 11.10
C LYS A 79 -1.53 4.06 11.78
N SER A 80 -1.58 5.39 11.77
CA SER A 80 -0.56 6.26 12.37
C SER A 80 -0.42 6.05 13.88
N SER A 81 -1.52 5.73 14.58
CA SER A 81 -1.49 5.37 16.00
C SER A 81 -0.70 4.08 16.26
N THR A 82 -0.89 3.05 15.42
CA THR A 82 -0.13 1.79 15.50
C THR A 82 1.34 2.04 15.24
N ILE A 83 1.70 2.88 14.27
CA ILE A 83 3.09 3.26 13.99
C ILE A 83 3.74 3.91 15.21
N ASN A 84 3.09 4.92 15.79
CA ASN A 84 3.58 5.58 17.00
C ASN A 84 3.76 4.59 18.16
N SER A 85 2.85 3.63 18.32
CA SER A 85 2.97 2.60 19.35
C SER A 85 4.11 1.61 19.10
N ILE A 86 4.38 1.22 17.84
CA ILE A 86 5.52 0.36 17.49
C ILE A 86 6.83 1.09 17.76
N ILE A 87 6.92 2.36 17.35
CA ILE A 87 8.14 3.16 17.52
C ILE A 87 8.34 3.56 19.00
N GLY A 88 7.28 3.69 19.78
CA GLY A 88 7.34 4.09 21.19
C GLY A 88 7.37 5.61 21.40
N GLU A 89 7.18 6.41 20.35
CA GLU A 89 7.09 7.87 20.41
C GLU A 89 6.14 8.41 19.35
N ARG A 90 5.73 9.67 19.48
CA ARG A 90 4.85 10.34 18.50
C ARG A 90 5.67 10.85 17.31
N VAL A 91 5.77 10.02 16.27
CA VAL A 91 6.49 10.30 15.02
C VAL A 91 5.58 10.74 13.88
N VAL A 92 4.33 10.29 13.90
CA VAL A 92 3.31 10.65 12.92
C VAL A 92 2.15 11.33 13.61
N THR A 93 1.61 12.38 12.98
CA THR A 93 0.44 13.11 13.47
C THR A 93 -0.80 12.22 13.45
N VAL A 94 -1.52 12.18 14.58
CA VAL A 94 -2.80 11.48 14.70
C VAL A 94 -3.89 12.52 14.89
N SER A 95 -4.94 12.45 14.08
CA SER A 95 -6.13 13.30 14.23
C SER A 95 -7.38 12.45 14.29
N ALA A 96 -8.29 12.79 15.21
CA ALA A 96 -9.57 12.10 15.36
C ALA A 96 -10.65 12.64 14.40
N PHE A 97 -10.49 13.89 13.93
CA PHE A 97 -11.53 14.62 13.19
C PHE A 97 -11.06 15.25 11.87
N GLN A 98 -9.74 15.36 11.64
CA GLN A 98 -9.21 15.89 10.38
C GLN A 98 -8.97 14.74 9.39
N SER A 99 -9.08 15.06 8.10
CA SER A 99 -8.65 14.18 7.02
C SER A 99 -7.21 13.74 7.25
N GLU A 100 -6.87 12.53 6.81
CA GLU A 100 -5.56 11.94 7.07
C GLU A 100 -4.43 12.70 6.38
N THR A 101 -3.19 12.31 6.68
CA THR A 101 -2.00 12.85 6.03
C THR A 101 -2.16 12.73 4.51
N PRO A 102 -2.04 13.80 3.72
CA PRO A 102 -2.35 13.76 2.28
C PRO A 102 -1.27 13.03 1.45
N ARG A 103 -0.12 12.72 2.06
CA ARG A 103 1.01 12.07 1.41
C ARG A 103 1.58 10.96 2.31
N PRO A 104 2.15 9.90 1.72
CA PRO A 104 2.88 8.89 2.48
C PRO A 104 4.04 9.50 3.26
N VAL A 105 4.29 8.99 4.46
CA VAL A 105 5.40 9.40 5.32
C VAL A 105 6.14 8.15 5.74
N MET A 106 7.46 8.14 5.54
CA MET A 106 8.31 7.08 6.11
C MET A 106 8.85 7.52 7.47
N VAL A 107 9.02 6.57 8.36
CA VAL A 107 9.69 6.75 9.64
C VAL A 107 10.81 5.73 9.69
N SER A 108 12.04 6.22 9.73
CA SER A 108 13.24 5.38 9.82
C SER A 108 13.87 5.48 11.21
N ARG A 109 14.12 4.34 11.84
CA ARG A 109 14.83 4.22 13.12
C ARG A 109 15.91 3.15 13.03
N SER A 110 17.10 3.43 13.55
CA SER A 110 18.20 2.46 13.59
C SER A 110 18.54 2.05 15.02
N ARG A 111 18.89 0.78 15.22
CA ARG A 111 19.45 0.26 16.47
C ARG A 111 20.33 -0.94 16.19
N SER A 112 21.54 -0.96 16.75
CA SER A 112 22.48 -2.09 16.63
C SER A 112 22.65 -2.56 15.16
N ASP A 113 22.90 -1.61 14.25
CA ASP A 113 23.02 -1.82 12.78
C ASP A 113 21.78 -2.40 12.08
N PHE A 114 20.64 -2.50 12.77
CA PHE A 114 19.35 -2.79 12.18
C PHE A 114 18.59 -1.50 11.88
N THR A 115 18.01 -1.39 10.69
CA THR A 115 17.19 -0.24 10.28
C THR A 115 15.72 -0.65 10.10
N LEU A 116 14.84 -0.07 10.91
CA LEU A 116 13.39 -0.19 10.80
C LEU A 116 12.84 0.99 10.02
N ASN A 117 12.19 0.73 8.89
CA ASN A 117 11.43 1.70 8.11
C ASN A 117 9.94 1.35 8.21
N ILE A 118 9.11 2.30 8.63
CA ILE A 118 7.66 2.15 8.63
C ILE A 118 7.04 3.25 7.77
N ILE A 119 6.25 2.87 6.78
CA ILE A 119 5.62 3.78 5.82
C ILE A 119 4.15 3.92 6.21
N ASP A 120 3.79 5.09 6.73
CA ASP A 120 2.40 5.49 6.91
C ASP A 120 1.83 5.95 5.57
N THR A 121 0.64 5.47 5.23
CA THR A 121 -0.06 5.89 4.02
C THR A 121 -1.35 6.62 4.36
N PRO A 122 -1.79 7.58 3.53
CA PRO A 122 -3.16 8.05 3.56
C PRO A 122 -4.14 6.88 3.45
N GLY A 123 -5.32 7.05 4.02
CA GLY A 123 -6.42 6.11 3.99
C GLY A 123 -6.95 6.01 2.58
N LEU A 124 -7.24 4.79 2.16
CA LEU A 124 -7.58 4.51 0.77
C LEU A 124 -9.03 4.89 0.41
N VAL A 125 -9.80 5.39 1.38
CA VAL A 125 -11.19 5.81 1.22
C VAL A 125 -11.40 7.11 1.98
N GLU A 126 -11.74 8.17 1.25
CA GLU A 126 -12.24 9.43 1.82
C GLU A 126 -13.68 9.65 1.32
N GLY A 127 -14.63 9.93 2.22
CA GLY A 127 -15.98 10.36 1.85
C GLY A 127 -16.96 9.28 1.36
N GLY A 128 -16.68 8.00 1.57
CA GLY A 128 -17.63 6.91 1.29
C GLY A 128 -17.47 6.23 -0.08
N TYR A 129 -16.52 6.68 -0.90
CA TYR A 129 -16.23 6.08 -2.20
C TYR A 129 -14.73 5.94 -2.42
N VAL A 130 -14.30 4.79 -2.95
CA VAL A 130 -13.00 4.68 -3.62
C VAL A 130 -13.23 5.24 -5.02
N SER A 131 -12.88 6.51 -5.24
CA SER A 131 -12.89 7.06 -6.60
C SER A 131 -11.66 6.59 -7.37
N ASP A 132 -11.75 6.50 -8.70
CA ASP A 132 -10.60 6.22 -9.56
C ASP A 132 -9.46 7.23 -9.33
N GLN A 133 -9.79 8.45 -8.89
CA GLN A 133 -8.80 9.47 -8.51
C GLN A 133 -8.00 9.12 -7.25
N VAL A 134 -8.61 8.47 -6.25
CA VAL A 134 -7.87 7.99 -5.06
C VAL A 134 -6.94 6.85 -5.46
N LEU A 135 -7.39 5.92 -6.31
CA LEU A 135 -6.56 4.85 -6.86
C LEU A 135 -5.39 5.38 -7.70
N GLU A 136 -5.63 6.37 -8.56
CA GLU A 136 -4.59 7.05 -9.33
C GLU A 136 -3.64 7.83 -8.42
N THR A 137 -4.13 8.45 -7.35
CA THR A 137 -3.28 9.12 -6.36
C THR A 137 -2.43 8.11 -5.60
N ILE A 138 -2.95 6.94 -5.25
CA ILE A 138 -2.19 5.85 -4.64
C ILE A 138 -1.12 5.37 -5.64
N LYS A 139 -1.50 4.96 -6.85
CA LYS A 139 -0.53 4.48 -7.85
C LYS A 139 0.55 5.51 -8.16
N SER A 140 0.17 6.77 -8.33
CA SER A 140 1.12 7.81 -8.72
C SER A 140 1.96 8.32 -7.54
N SER A 141 1.36 8.67 -6.41
CA SER A 141 2.08 9.23 -5.25
C SER A 141 2.77 8.16 -4.42
N LEU A 142 2.08 7.06 -4.07
CA LEU A 142 2.65 5.95 -3.32
C LEU A 142 3.59 5.13 -4.20
N GLY A 143 3.27 4.89 -5.48
CA GLY A 143 4.18 4.22 -6.40
C GLY A 143 5.50 4.98 -6.55
N ARG A 144 5.46 6.30 -6.80
CA ARG A 144 6.68 7.13 -6.83
C ARG A 144 7.43 7.11 -5.50
N PHE A 145 6.72 7.23 -4.39
CA PHE A 145 7.31 7.20 -3.06
C PHE A 145 8.02 5.87 -2.76
N LEU A 146 7.44 4.75 -3.22
CA LEU A 146 7.97 3.40 -3.03
C LEU A 146 8.96 2.97 -4.11
N LEU A 147 9.17 3.77 -5.17
CA LEU A 147 10.03 3.40 -6.27
C LEU A 147 11.45 3.04 -5.77
N ASN A 148 11.95 1.91 -6.24
CA ASN A 148 13.23 1.29 -5.86
C ASN A 148 13.33 0.86 -4.39
N LYS A 149 12.19 0.71 -3.69
CA LYS A 149 12.14 0.19 -2.33
C LYS A 149 11.54 -1.21 -2.32
N THR A 150 12.05 -2.04 -1.41
CA THR A 150 11.48 -3.37 -1.14
C THR A 150 10.53 -3.27 0.04
N ILE A 151 9.32 -3.80 -0.11
CA ILE A 151 8.35 -3.96 0.97
C ILE A 151 8.55 -5.36 1.55
N ASP A 152 8.95 -5.44 2.81
CA ASP A 152 9.19 -6.71 3.48
C ASP A 152 7.92 -7.25 4.15
N VAL A 153 7.07 -6.35 4.66
CA VAL A 153 5.77 -6.68 5.27
C VAL A 153 4.72 -5.63 4.94
N LEU A 154 3.50 -6.08 4.68
CA LEU A 154 2.31 -5.23 4.62
C LEU A 154 1.51 -5.37 5.92
N LEU A 155 1.28 -4.27 6.65
CA LEU A 155 0.28 -4.23 7.72
C LEU A 155 -1.04 -3.74 7.13
N TYR A 156 -1.99 -4.66 6.98
CA TYR A 156 -3.36 -4.32 6.61
C TYR A 156 -4.17 -4.03 7.88
N VAL A 157 -4.39 -2.76 8.16
CA VAL A 157 -5.01 -2.30 9.41
C VAL A 157 -6.51 -2.10 9.22
N ASP A 158 -7.27 -2.66 10.15
CA ASP A 158 -8.71 -2.45 10.29
C ASP A 158 -9.09 -2.42 11.78
N ARG A 159 -10.35 -2.14 12.09
CA ARG A 159 -10.86 -2.05 13.45
C ARG A 159 -11.53 -3.36 13.89
N LEU A 160 -11.20 -3.83 15.09
CA LEU A 160 -11.84 -4.99 15.70
C LEU A 160 -13.31 -4.67 16.04
N ASP A 161 -13.58 -3.48 16.56
CA ASP A 161 -14.92 -3.00 16.96
C ASP A 161 -15.86 -2.64 15.79
N ALA A 162 -15.49 -3.02 14.56
CA ALA A 162 -16.37 -2.92 13.39
C ALA A 162 -17.15 -4.22 13.19
N TYR A 163 -18.48 -4.12 13.05
CA TYR A 163 -19.38 -5.29 12.93
C TYR A 163 -19.59 -5.78 11.49
N ARG A 164 -19.13 -5.02 10.49
CA ARG A 164 -19.39 -5.30 9.08
C ARG A 164 -18.11 -5.21 8.28
N VAL A 165 -18.05 -6.08 7.27
CA VAL A 165 -17.09 -5.99 6.18
C VAL A 165 -17.91 -5.68 4.94
N ASP A 166 -17.65 -4.55 4.30
CA ASP A 166 -18.48 -4.01 3.24
C ASP A 166 -17.80 -4.06 1.86
N ASN A 167 -18.47 -3.53 0.83
CA ASN A 167 -17.87 -3.44 -0.50
C ASN A 167 -16.66 -2.52 -0.55
N MET A 168 -16.53 -1.58 0.39
CA MET A 168 -15.40 -0.65 0.45
C MET A 168 -14.13 -1.40 0.88
N ASP A 169 -14.23 -2.31 1.84
CA ASP A 169 -13.16 -3.24 2.20
C ASP A 169 -12.69 -4.05 0.98
N MET A 170 -13.65 -4.54 0.18
CA MET A 170 -13.35 -5.27 -1.04
C MET A 170 -12.59 -4.41 -2.06
N GLN A 171 -13.02 -3.16 -2.26
CA GLN A 171 -12.33 -2.24 -3.18
C GLN A 171 -10.91 -1.93 -2.73
N ILE A 172 -10.69 -1.77 -1.42
CA ILE A 172 -9.36 -1.56 -0.86
C ILE A 172 -8.44 -2.74 -1.12
N VAL A 173 -8.90 -3.96 -0.79
CA VAL A 173 -8.11 -5.17 -1.03
C VAL A 173 -7.76 -5.29 -2.51
N LYS A 174 -8.74 -5.01 -3.39
CA LYS A 174 -8.53 -5.00 -4.84
C LYS A 174 -7.49 -3.94 -5.24
N ALA A 175 -7.58 -2.72 -4.69
CA ALA A 175 -6.64 -1.63 -4.96
C ALA A 175 -5.19 -2.00 -4.61
N ILE A 176 -4.98 -2.58 -3.42
CA ILE A 176 -3.67 -3.05 -2.96
C ILE A 176 -3.15 -4.14 -3.91
N THR A 177 -4.01 -5.10 -4.25
CA THR A 177 -3.65 -6.21 -5.14
C THR A 177 -3.32 -5.75 -6.55
N ASP A 178 -4.11 -4.82 -7.10
CA ASP A 178 -3.90 -4.27 -8.44
C ASP A 178 -2.64 -3.37 -8.48
N SER A 179 -2.18 -2.84 -7.34
CA SER A 179 -0.99 -1.99 -7.23
C SER A 179 0.31 -2.77 -6.97
N PHE A 180 0.27 -3.81 -6.14
CA PHE A 180 1.46 -4.54 -5.69
C PHE A 180 1.50 -6.01 -6.10
N GLY A 181 0.45 -6.50 -6.76
CA GLY A 181 0.27 -7.91 -7.08
C GLY A 181 -0.28 -8.72 -5.91
N LYS A 182 -0.64 -9.98 -6.18
CA LYS A 182 -1.19 -10.89 -5.16
C LYS A 182 -0.15 -11.32 -4.12
N GLU A 183 1.11 -11.37 -4.52
CA GLU A 183 2.23 -11.80 -3.70
C GLU A 183 2.41 -10.94 -2.44
N ILE A 184 1.96 -9.68 -2.44
CA ILE A 184 2.03 -8.82 -1.25
C ILE A 184 1.28 -9.43 -0.06
N TRP A 185 0.20 -10.19 -0.32
CA TRP A 185 -0.56 -10.86 0.72
C TRP A 185 0.17 -12.03 1.35
N HIS A 186 1.22 -12.57 0.71
CA HIS A 186 2.10 -13.55 1.34
C HIS A 186 3.04 -12.93 2.39
N LYS A 187 3.20 -11.61 2.37
CA LYS A 187 3.98 -10.85 3.36
C LYS A 187 3.09 -9.99 4.24
N ALA A 188 1.77 -10.20 4.21
CA ALA A 188 0.83 -9.35 4.91
C ALA A 188 0.52 -9.88 6.32
N VAL A 189 0.30 -8.96 7.26
CA VAL A 189 -0.25 -9.19 8.58
C VAL A 189 -1.51 -8.35 8.69
N VAL A 190 -2.63 -8.98 9.04
CA VAL A 190 -3.87 -8.25 9.33
C VAL A 190 -3.80 -7.73 10.75
N VAL A 191 -3.98 -6.43 10.93
CA VAL A 191 -3.94 -5.78 12.25
C VAL A 191 -5.33 -5.28 12.59
N LEU A 192 -5.90 -5.77 13.70
CA LEU A 192 -7.19 -5.32 14.21
C LEU A 192 -6.98 -4.44 15.44
N THR A 193 -7.22 -3.13 15.28
CA THR A 193 -7.10 -2.13 16.35
C THR A 193 -8.33 -2.13 17.26
N HIS A 194 -8.29 -1.35 18.36
CA HIS A 194 -9.37 -1.28 19.36
C HIS A 194 -9.61 -2.64 20.05
N ALA A 195 -8.53 -3.38 20.28
CA ALA A 195 -8.59 -4.73 20.82
C ALA A 195 -9.03 -4.81 22.30
N GLN A 196 -9.17 -3.69 23.02
CA GLN A 196 -9.74 -3.69 24.38
C GLN A 196 -11.26 -3.46 24.39
N LEU A 197 -11.94 -3.75 23.29
CA LEU A 197 -13.39 -3.69 23.24
C LEU A 197 -14.02 -4.73 24.18
N VAL A 198 -15.23 -4.41 24.62
CA VAL A 198 -16.13 -5.35 25.31
C VAL A 198 -17.24 -5.69 24.31
N PRO A 199 -17.39 -6.96 23.87
CA PRO A 199 -18.41 -7.32 22.90
C PRO A 199 -19.81 -6.96 23.43
N PRO A 200 -20.73 -6.42 22.59
CA PRO A 200 -22.06 -5.99 23.03
C PRO A 200 -23.03 -7.15 23.29
N ASP A 201 -22.84 -8.30 22.64
CA ASP A 201 -23.68 -9.50 22.75
C ASP A 201 -23.17 -10.45 23.85
N THR A 202 -23.88 -11.56 24.09
CA THR A 202 -23.39 -12.67 24.95
C THR A 202 -22.20 -13.44 24.36
N LEU A 203 -21.57 -12.92 23.30
CA LEU A 203 -20.42 -13.54 22.66
C LEU A 203 -19.18 -13.37 23.54
N SER A 204 -18.36 -14.42 23.61
CA SER A 204 -17.04 -14.28 24.21
C SER A 204 -16.16 -13.36 23.35
N TYR A 205 -15.12 -12.79 23.95
CA TYR A 205 -14.13 -11.99 23.23
C TYR A 205 -13.48 -12.78 22.08
N GLU A 206 -13.19 -14.07 22.31
CA GLU A 206 -12.58 -14.96 21.33
C GLU A 206 -13.53 -15.28 20.17
N GLU A 207 -14.80 -15.52 20.44
CA GLU A 207 -15.82 -15.73 19.41
C GLU A 207 -16.02 -14.47 18.56
N PHE A 208 -16.06 -13.30 19.20
CA PHE A 208 -16.17 -12.03 18.51
C PHE A 208 -14.96 -11.80 17.59
N PHE A 209 -13.75 -11.99 18.12
CA PHE A 209 -12.52 -11.90 17.36
C PHE A 209 -12.53 -12.86 16.16
N SER A 210 -12.84 -14.12 16.39
CA SER A 210 -12.88 -15.18 15.35
C SER A 210 -13.84 -14.82 14.22
N LYS A 211 -15.09 -14.44 14.53
CA LYS A 211 -16.07 -14.04 13.51
C LYS A 211 -15.60 -12.81 12.71
N ARG A 212 -15.01 -11.84 13.39
CA ARG A 212 -14.52 -10.60 12.77
C ARG A 212 -13.32 -10.85 11.87
N SER A 213 -12.34 -11.64 12.33
CA SER A 213 -11.16 -12.01 11.56
C SER A 213 -11.56 -12.84 10.34
N ASP A 214 -12.41 -13.85 10.50
CA ASP A 214 -12.82 -14.72 9.39
C ASP A 214 -13.55 -13.95 8.29
N SER A 215 -14.42 -13.02 8.68
CA SER A 215 -15.13 -12.16 7.73
C SER A 215 -14.17 -11.28 6.93
N LEU A 216 -13.14 -10.73 7.59
CA LEU A 216 -12.14 -9.89 6.93
C LEU A 216 -11.21 -10.71 6.03
N LEU A 217 -10.72 -11.84 6.52
CA LEU A 217 -9.88 -12.77 5.76
C LEU A 217 -10.61 -13.28 4.51
N LYS A 218 -11.92 -13.55 4.62
CA LYS A 218 -12.76 -13.90 3.47
C LYS A 218 -12.83 -12.75 2.45
N CYS A 219 -12.95 -11.51 2.90
CA CYS A 219 -12.92 -10.34 2.02
C CYS A 219 -11.56 -10.18 1.33
N ILE A 220 -10.45 -10.30 2.08
CA ILE A 220 -9.10 -10.25 1.54
C ILE A 220 -8.91 -11.31 0.45
N ARG A 221 -9.32 -12.55 0.72
CA ARG A 221 -9.25 -13.65 -0.26
C ARG A 221 -9.95 -13.32 -1.57
N LEU A 222 -11.19 -12.82 -1.47
CA LEU A 222 -12.03 -12.52 -2.63
C LEU A 222 -11.49 -11.31 -3.41
N GLY A 223 -11.14 -10.23 -2.71
CA GLY A 223 -10.65 -9.00 -3.33
C GLY A 223 -9.27 -9.17 -3.97
N ALA A 224 -8.40 -9.96 -3.34
CA ALA A 224 -7.08 -10.28 -3.85
C ALA A 224 -7.10 -11.36 -4.95
N ARG A 225 -8.27 -11.96 -5.21
CA ARG A 225 -8.43 -13.08 -6.16
C ARG A 225 -7.48 -14.24 -5.83
N ILE A 226 -7.29 -14.52 -4.54
CA ILE A 226 -6.46 -15.62 -4.02
C ILE A 226 -7.32 -16.88 -3.93
N SER A 227 -6.80 -18.00 -4.41
CA SER A 227 -7.55 -19.26 -4.35
C SER A 227 -7.69 -19.77 -2.91
N ARG A 228 -8.69 -20.62 -2.63
CA ARG A 228 -8.90 -21.13 -1.25
C ARG A 228 -7.72 -21.99 -0.77
N THR A 229 -7.16 -22.80 -1.67
CA THR A 229 -5.99 -23.65 -1.41
C THR A 229 -4.74 -22.81 -1.15
N GLU A 230 -4.53 -21.77 -1.94
CA GLU A 230 -3.42 -20.84 -1.77
C GLU A 230 -3.50 -20.10 -0.43
N LEU A 231 -4.66 -19.60 -0.02
CA LEU A 231 -4.78 -18.91 1.27
C LEU A 231 -4.52 -19.85 2.46
N GLN A 232 -4.97 -21.11 2.38
CA GLN A 232 -4.69 -22.11 3.42
C GLN A 232 -3.18 -22.39 3.57
N ASN A 233 -2.44 -22.34 2.47
CA ASN A 233 -0.98 -22.50 2.47
C ASN A 233 -0.25 -21.24 2.94
N VAL A 234 -0.87 -20.06 2.81
CA VAL A 234 -0.28 -18.77 3.17
C VAL A 234 -0.51 -18.41 4.64
N ALA A 235 -1.62 -18.87 5.22
CA ALA A 235 -2.00 -18.66 6.62
C ALA A 235 -1.81 -17.21 7.07
N LEU A 236 -2.57 -16.28 6.47
CA LEU A 236 -2.46 -14.84 6.71
C LEU A 236 -2.65 -14.51 8.22
N PRO A 237 -1.60 -14.11 8.94
CA PRO A 237 -1.68 -13.93 10.38
C PRO A 237 -2.51 -12.70 10.75
N VAL A 238 -3.19 -12.78 11.89
CA VAL A 238 -3.99 -11.68 12.44
C VAL A 238 -3.42 -11.28 13.80
N ALA A 239 -3.06 -10.01 13.95
CA ALA A 239 -2.56 -9.42 15.18
C ALA A 239 -3.58 -8.41 15.76
N LEU A 240 -3.73 -8.42 17.07
CA LEU A 240 -4.62 -7.52 17.80
C LEU A 240 -3.82 -6.36 18.41
N VAL A 241 -4.34 -5.14 18.32
CA VAL A 241 -3.65 -3.91 18.74
C VAL A 241 -4.56 -3.01 19.56
N GLU A 242 -4.04 -2.51 20.69
CA GLU A 242 -4.72 -1.49 21.50
C GLU A 242 -3.82 -0.26 21.70
N ASN A 243 -4.05 0.75 20.85
CA ASN A 243 -3.26 1.98 20.83
C ASN A 243 -3.61 2.94 21.98
N SER A 244 -4.78 2.78 22.62
CA SER A 244 -5.22 3.68 23.68
C SER A 244 -4.19 3.79 24.80
N GLY A 245 -4.02 5.00 25.33
CA GLY A 245 -3.29 5.23 26.58
C GLY A 245 -3.97 4.59 27.79
N ARG A 246 -5.24 4.19 27.66
CA ARG A 246 -6.03 3.49 28.69
C ARG A 246 -6.00 1.96 28.53
N CYS A 247 -5.10 1.44 27.70
CA CYS A 247 -4.86 0.00 27.61
C CYS A 247 -4.46 -0.53 29.00
N LYS A 248 -5.07 -1.64 29.41
CA LYS A 248 -4.72 -2.36 30.64
C LYS A 248 -3.26 -2.78 30.57
N LYS A 249 -2.63 -2.86 31.72
CA LYS A 249 -1.25 -3.30 31.85
C LYS A 249 -1.14 -4.50 32.78
N ASN A 250 -0.14 -5.35 32.56
CA ASN A 250 0.24 -6.40 33.50
C ASN A 250 1.19 -5.85 34.59
N ASP A 251 1.63 -6.72 35.49
CA ASP A 251 2.55 -6.37 36.58
C ASP A 251 3.93 -5.88 36.09
N ASN A 252 4.28 -6.19 34.83
CA ASN A 252 5.50 -5.73 34.16
C ASN A 252 5.30 -4.40 33.42
N ASP A 253 4.17 -3.70 33.63
CA ASP A 253 3.78 -2.46 32.93
C ASP A 253 3.58 -2.62 31.40
N GLU A 254 3.51 -3.85 30.88
CA GLU A 254 3.26 -4.11 29.46
C GLU A 254 1.78 -3.93 29.13
N LYS A 255 1.48 -3.27 28.01
CA LYS A 255 0.11 -3.14 27.50
C LYS A 255 -0.44 -4.51 27.07
N ILE A 256 -1.52 -4.95 27.70
CA ILE A 256 -2.11 -6.28 27.49
C ILE A 256 -3.50 -6.21 26.86
N LEU A 257 -3.82 -7.24 26.08
CA LEU A 257 -5.16 -7.49 25.56
C LEU A 257 -6.08 -8.09 26.63
N PRO A 258 -7.40 -8.19 26.39
CA PRO A 258 -8.31 -8.91 27.29
C PRO A 258 -7.89 -10.36 27.60
N THR A 259 -7.15 -11.00 26.70
CA THR A 259 -6.57 -12.34 26.88
C THR A 259 -5.32 -12.37 27.77
N GLY A 260 -4.84 -11.22 28.25
CA GLY A 260 -3.59 -11.08 29.01
C GLY A 260 -2.32 -10.99 28.16
N THR A 261 -2.44 -11.10 26.84
CA THR A 261 -1.29 -11.08 25.92
C THR A 261 -0.68 -9.67 25.78
N PRO A 262 0.64 -9.48 26.01
CA PRO A 262 1.34 -8.24 25.70
C PRO A 262 1.38 -8.00 24.19
N TRP A 263 0.62 -7.01 23.70
CA TRP A 263 0.33 -6.94 22.27
C TRP A 263 1.47 -6.37 21.42
N ILE A 264 2.28 -5.47 21.96
CA ILE A 264 3.41 -4.85 21.23
C ILE A 264 4.46 -5.89 20.84
N PRO A 265 5.04 -6.67 21.77
CA PRO A 265 6.00 -7.71 21.39
C PRO A 265 5.35 -8.81 20.54
N ASN A 266 4.07 -9.13 20.78
CA ASN A 266 3.34 -10.10 19.96
C ASN A 266 3.15 -9.63 18.50
N LEU A 267 2.87 -8.34 18.29
CA LEU A 267 2.78 -7.75 16.96
C LEU A 267 4.13 -7.82 16.23
N VAL A 268 5.22 -7.41 16.91
CA VAL A 268 6.56 -7.44 16.30
C VAL A 268 7.00 -8.87 16.03
N GLN A 269 6.67 -9.83 16.91
CA GLN A 269 6.89 -11.26 16.66
C GLN A 269 6.16 -11.72 15.39
N THR A 270 4.88 -11.38 15.25
CA THR A 270 4.07 -11.73 14.08
C THR A 270 4.66 -11.13 12.79
N ILE A 271 5.15 -9.89 12.86
CA ILE A 271 5.84 -9.22 11.74
C ILE A 271 7.12 -9.98 11.40
N THR A 272 7.96 -10.29 12.39
CA THR A 272 9.20 -11.05 12.20
C THR A 272 8.94 -12.41 11.55
N ASP A 273 7.91 -13.14 11.99
CA ASP A 273 7.58 -14.44 11.41
C ASP A 273 7.04 -14.30 9.97
N ALA A 274 6.28 -13.24 9.67
CA ALA A 274 5.88 -12.92 8.30
C ALA A 274 7.08 -12.55 7.39
N VAL A 275 8.09 -11.86 7.93
CA VAL A 275 9.35 -11.58 7.22
C VAL A 275 10.10 -12.86 6.91
N LEU A 276 10.17 -13.79 7.87
CA LEU A 276 10.99 -15.00 7.79
C LEU A 276 10.27 -16.21 7.17
N ASN A 277 9.09 -16.03 6.59
CA ASN A 277 8.29 -17.11 5.98
C ASN A 277 8.84 -17.67 4.65
N GLY A 278 10.10 -17.36 4.30
CA GLY A 278 10.77 -17.85 3.07
C GLY A 278 10.30 -17.20 1.76
N LYS A 279 9.29 -16.32 1.79
CA LYS A 279 8.87 -15.52 0.62
C LYS A 279 9.66 -14.22 0.56
N ARG A 280 10.07 -13.82 -0.65
CA ARG A 280 10.81 -12.57 -0.88
C ARG A 280 9.91 -11.35 -0.67
N GLY A 281 10.50 -10.24 -0.23
CA GLY A 281 9.83 -8.95 -0.23
C GLY A 281 9.47 -8.48 -1.64
N ILE A 282 8.56 -7.50 -1.71
CA ILE A 282 8.06 -6.95 -2.98
C ILE A 282 8.91 -5.73 -3.35
N LEU A 283 9.76 -5.86 -4.37
CA LEU A 283 10.46 -4.72 -4.95
C LEU A 283 9.48 -3.90 -5.80
N VAL A 284 9.32 -2.63 -5.46
CA VAL A 284 8.49 -1.71 -6.23
C VAL A 284 9.34 -1.06 -7.31
N ASP A 285 9.23 -1.58 -8.54
CA ASP A 285 9.87 -1.05 -9.73
C ASP A 285 8.88 -0.24 -10.59
N LYS A 286 9.40 0.46 -11.62
CA LYS A 286 8.55 1.22 -12.54
C LYS A 286 7.50 0.35 -13.23
N LYS A 287 7.83 -0.92 -13.50
CA LYS A 287 6.94 -1.87 -14.17
C LYS A 287 5.75 -2.26 -13.29
N LEU A 288 5.94 -2.38 -11.98
CA LEU A 288 4.89 -2.63 -11.01
C LEU A 288 3.94 -1.43 -10.91
N ILE A 289 4.48 -0.21 -10.92
CA ILE A 289 3.71 1.03 -10.81
C ILE A 289 2.91 1.35 -12.09
N GLU A 290 3.55 1.28 -13.26
CA GLU A 290 2.94 1.61 -14.55
C GLU A 290 2.08 0.45 -15.10
N GLY A 291 2.25 -0.76 -14.54
CA GLY A 291 1.61 -1.97 -15.01
C GLY A 291 2.12 -2.42 -16.39
N PRO A 292 1.63 -3.56 -16.93
CA PRO A 292 1.94 -3.95 -18.29
C PRO A 292 1.35 -2.92 -19.25
N ASN A 293 2.22 -2.21 -19.97
CA ASN A 293 1.89 -1.15 -20.92
C ASN A 293 0.69 -1.56 -21.83
N VAL A 294 -0.49 -0.98 -21.57
CA VAL A 294 -1.75 -1.39 -22.21
C VAL A 294 -1.70 -1.11 -23.72
N ASP A 295 -0.96 -0.07 -24.11
CA ASP A 295 -0.74 0.32 -25.51
C ASP A 295 -0.04 -0.74 -26.36
N ASP A 296 0.60 -1.75 -25.75
CA ASP A 296 1.40 -2.72 -26.49
C ASP A 296 0.63 -3.99 -26.89
N ARG A 297 -0.50 -4.28 -26.21
CA ARG A 297 -1.33 -5.47 -26.54
C ARG A 297 -2.13 -5.30 -27.82
N GLY A 298 -2.66 -4.11 -28.06
CA GLY A 298 -3.46 -3.80 -29.25
C GLY A 298 -2.62 -3.59 -30.50
N LYS A 299 -1.39 -3.08 -30.35
CA LYS A 299 -0.46 -2.78 -31.46
C LYS A 299 -0.13 -4.00 -32.32
N LYS A 300 -0.04 -5.19 -31.72
CA LYS A 300 0.20 -6.44 -32.47
C LYS A 300 -0.92 -6.79 -33.44
N PHE A 301 -2.14 -6.33 -33.19
CA PHE A 301 -3.31 -6.58 -34.05
C PHE A 301 -3.54 -5.49 -35.11
N ILE A 302 -2.92 -4.32 -34.97
CA ILE A 302 -3.04 -3.21 -35.93
C ILE A 302 -2.69 -3.66 -37.37
N PRO A 303 -1.57 -4.38 -37.63
CA PRO A 303 -1.25 -4.85 -38.99
C PRO A 303 -2.32 -5.80 -39.55
N PHE A 304 -2.88 -6.67 -38.71
CA PHE A 304 -3.90 -7.63 -39.12
C PHE A 304 -5.25 -6.96 -39.39
N ILE A 305 -5.63 -5.97 -38.59
CA ILE A 305 -6.85 -5.17 -38.79
C ILE A 305 -6.73 -4.36 -40.08
N LEU A 306 -5.58 -3.72 -40.33
CA LEU A 306 -5.33 -2.97 -41.58
C LEU A 306 -5.33 -3.89 -42.81
N ALA A 307 -4.73 -5.08 -42.71
CA ALA A 307 -4.79 -6.07 -43.78
C ALA A 307 -6.22 -6.52 -44.07
N ALA A 308 -7.01 -6.80 -43.02
CA ALA A 308 -8.42 -7.17 -43.17
C ALA A 308 -9.25 -6.04 -43.82
N GLN A 309 -9.06 -4.79 -43.40
CA GLN A 309 -9.69 -3.62 -44.04
C GLN A 309 -9.32 -3.50 -45.53
N TYR A 310 -8.05 -3.71 -45.88
CA TYR A 310 -7.61 -3.66 -47.27
C TYR A 310 -8.23 -4.77 -48.12
N PHE A 311 -8.19 -6.02 -47.66
CA PHE A 311 -8.66 -7.16 -48.45
C PHE A 311 -10.19 -7.28 -48.51
N LEU A 312 -10.91 -6.93 -47.44
CA LEU A 312 -12.37 -7.09 -47.38
C LEU A 312 -13.13 -5.86 -47.87
N VAL A 313 -12.58 -4.66 -47.71
CA VAL A 313 -13.27 -3.41 -48.03
C VAL A 313 -12.67 -2.77 -49.27
N ILE A 314 -11.38 -2.40 -49.21
CA ILE A 314 -10.75 -1.61 -50.29
C ILE A 314 -10.71 -2.38 -51.62
N LYS A 315 -10.33 -3.66 -51.58
CA LYS A 315 -10.25 -4.50 -52.80
C LYS A 315 -11.61 -4.66 -53.49
N ASN A 316 -12.70 -4.74 -52.72
CA ASN A 316 -14.05 -4.86 -53.25
C ASN A 316 -14.55 -3.54 -53.85
N ILE A 317 -14.30 -2.42 -53.17
CA ILE A 317 -14.62 -1.09 -53.69
C ILE A 317 -13.88 -0.82 -55.01
N GLN A 318 -12.58 -1.12 -55.08
CA GLN A 318 -11.81 -0.97 -56.32
C GLN A 318 -12.34 -1.84 -57.46
N LYS A 319 -12.84 -3.05 -57.16
CA LYS A 319 -13.46 -3.93 -58.15
C LYS A 319 -14.77 -3.33 -58.67
N TRP A 320 -15.60 -2.75 -57.81
CA TRP A 320 -16.85 -2.10 -58.20
C TRP A 320 -16.58 -0.85 -59.06
N ILE A 321 -15.63 0.00 -58.66
CA ILE A 321 -15.23 1.17 -59.45
C ILE A 321 -14.76 0.76 -60.85
N LYS A 322 -13.94 -0.29 -60.97
CA LYS A 322 -13.50 -0.80 -62.29
C LYS A 322 -14.65 -1.35 -63.12
N ALA A 323 -15.62 -2.01 -62.51
CA ALA A 323 -16.80 -2.54 -63.19
C ALA A 323 -17.74 -1.43 -63.68
N ASP A 324 -17.83 -0.32 -62.94
CA ASP A 324 -18.62 0.86 -63.35
C ASP A 324 -17.94 1.60 -64.51
N ILE A 325 -16.62 1.81 -64.43
CA ILE A 325 -15.84 2.41 -65.53
C ILE A 325 -15.95 1.56 -66.81
N ALA A 326 -15.90 0.23 -66.70
CA ALA A 326 -16.05 -0.66 -67.85
C ALA A 326 -17.46 -0.59 -68.48
N ARG A 327 -18.51 -0.52 -67.66
CA ARG A 327 -19.89 -0.37 -68.14
C ARG A 327 -20.14 0.97 -68.82
N GLU A 328 -19.58 2.07 -68.32
CA GLU A 328 -19.67 3.38 -68.99
C GLU A 328 -18.92 3.41 -70.32
N ALA A 329 -17.82 2.64 -70.45
CA ALA A 329 -17.07 2.53 -71.69
C ALA A 329 -17.82 1.71 -72.77
N GLU A 330 -18.66 0.75 -72.38
CA GLU A 330 -19.52 -0.02 -73.31
C GLU A 330 -20.78 0.74 -73.76
N LEU A 331 -21.14 1.83 -73.07
CA LEU A 331 -22.31 2.67 -73.37
C LEU A 331 -22.00 3.88 -74.28
N LYS A 332 -20.75 4.04 -74.74
CA LYS A 332 -20.29 5.08 -75.68
C LYS A 332 -19.97 4.49 -77.05
#